data_AF-A0A1Q7NQ73-F1
#
_entry.id   AF-A0A1Q7NQ73-F1
#
_cell.length_a   1.000
_cell.length_b   1.000
_cell.length_c   1.000
_cell.angle_alpha   90.00
_cell.angle_beta   90.00
_cell.angle_gamma   90.00
#
_symmetry.space_group_name_H-M   'P 1'
#
loop_
_entity.id
_entity.type
_entity.pdbx_description
1 polymer ?
#
loop_
_entity_poly.entity_id
_entity_poly.type
_entity_poly.pdbx_seq_one_letter_code
_entity_poly.pdbx_strand_id
1 'polypeptide(L)'
;MLDLVAKKMFLTKGKGVHQDKLTSFEYALRDAGIPNTNLVLISSILPPNAKIISCEEGLKLIRPGSVQFVIYARQQSNEPHRLMAASVGLAEPSDRKKWGYLSEYESFGQTAKEAGDYAEDI
;
A
#
# COMPACT_ATOMS: atom_id res chain seq x y z
N MET A 1 -20.52 -6.27 -18.26
CA MET A 1 -19.42 -6.69 -17.38
C MET A 1 -18.92 -5.45 -16.65
N LEU A 2 -18.55 -5.53 -15.36
CA LEU A 2 -18.00 -4.39 -14.62
C LEU A 2 -16.59 -4.06 -15.14
N ASP A 3 -16.29 -2.79 -15.40
CA ASP A 3 -14.93 -2.32 -15.70
C ASP A 3 -14.16 -2.18 -14.37
N LEU A 4 -13.29 -3.15 -14.08
CA LEU A 4 -12.46 -3.18 -12.87
C LEU A 4 -11.05 -2.62 -13.09
N VAL A 5 -10.83 -1.87 -14.19
CA VAL A 5 -9.54 -1.25 -14.47
C VAL A 5 -9.42 0.07 -13.71
N ALA A 6 -8.57 0.10 -12.68
CA ALA A 6 -8.30 1.31 -11.90
C ALA A 6 -7.79 2.46 -12.78
N LYS A 7 -8.36 3.65 -12.58
CA LYS A 7 -7.97 4.89 -13.30
C LYS A 7 -7.14 5.85 -12.44
N LYS A 8 -7.19 5.68 -11.13
CA LYS A 8 -6.51 6.50 -10.13
C LYS A 8 -5.91 5.59 -9.07
N MET A 9 -4.72 5.93 -8.60
CA MET A 9 -4.02 5.24 -7.53
C MET A 9 -3.36 6.27 -6.63
N PHE A 10 -3.25 5.96 -5.35
CA PHE A 10 -2.48 6.76 -4.40
C PHE A 10 -1.76 5.81 -3.44
N LEU A 11 -0.66 6.26 -2.87
CA LEU A 11 0.09 5.53 -1.87
C LEU A 11 -0.26 6.08 -0.49
N THR A 12 -0.41 5.19 0.47
CA THR A 12 -0.55 5.52 1.89
C THR A 12 0.22 4.50 2.72
N LYS A 13 0.54 4.84 3.96
CA LYS A 13 1.21 3.96 4.91
C LYS A 13 0.75 4.29 6.31
N GLY A 14 0.81 3.31 7.19
CA GLY A 14 0.48 3.51 8.59
C GLY A 14 1.11 2.45 9.47
N LYS A 15 1.15 2.75 10.77
CA LYS A 15 1.62 1.83 11.81
C LYS A 15 0.58 1.70 12.92
N GLY A 16 0.56 0.54 13.55
CA GLY A 16 -0.32 0.29 14.68
C GLY A 16 0.36 -0.60 15.71
N VAL A 17 0.12 -0.30 16.97
CA VAL A 17 0.69 -1.04 18.11
C VAL A 17 -0.46 -1.46 19.01
N HIS A 18 -0.57 -2.76 19.25
CA HIS A 18 -1.55 -3.33 20.16
C HIS A 18 -1.05 -4.71 20.62
N GLN A 19 -1.57 -5.20 21.76
CA GLN A 19 -1.24 -6.54 22.26
C GLN A 19 -1.78 -7.65 21.36
N ASP A 20 -2.92 -7.38 20.71
CA ASP A 20 -3.52 -8.25 19.70
C ASP A 20 -3.07 -7.88 18.27
N LYS A 21 -2.75 -8.90 17.48
CA LYS A 21 -2.25 -8.74 16.10
C LYS A 21 -3.28 -8.13 15.17
N LEU A 22 -4.55 -8.52 15.27
CA LEU A 22 -5.60 -8.03 14.39
C LEU A 22 -5.85 -6.54 14.68
N THR A 23 -5.99 -6.18 15.96
CA THR A 23 -6.15 -4.78 16.36
C THR A 23 -4.95 -3.91 15.99
N SER A 24 -3.71 -4.43 16.08
CA SER A 24 -2.53 -3.69 15.62
C SER A 24 -2.61 -3.36 14.12
N PHE A 25 -3.18 -4.24 13.32
CA PHE A 25 -3.38 -4.02 11.90
C PHE A 25 -4.50 -3.00 11.64
N GLU A 26 -5.62 -3.09 12.36
CA GLU A 26 -6.68 -2.07 12.31
C GLU A 26 -6.16 -0.67 12.64
N TYR A 27 -5.26 -0.56 13.62
CA TYR A 27 -4.63 0.72 13.98
C TYR A 27 -3.71 1.21 12.87
N ALA A 28 -2.97 0.33 12.20
CA ALA A 28 -2.18 0.68 11.03
C ALA A 28 -3.06 1.18 9.87
N LEU A 29 -4.23 0.56 9.64
CA LEU A 29 -5.18 1.03 8.63
C LEU A 29 -5.79 2.39 8.98
N ARG A 30 -6.03 2.65 10.27
CA ARG A 30 -6.49 3.95 10.77
C ARG A 30 -5.44 5.04 10.58
N ASP A 31 -4.19 4.74 10.91
CA ASP A 31 -3.04 5.64 10.68
C ASP A 31 -2.84 5.91 9.17
N ALA A 32 -3.07 4.90 8.33
CA ALA A 32 -3.04 5.03 6.86
C ALA A 32 -4.26 5.77 6.26
N GLY A 33 -5.25 6.16 7.07
CA GLY A 33 -6.43 6.90 6.63
C GLY A 33 -7.51 6.07 5.93
N ILE A 34 -7.39 4.74 5.91
CA ILE A 34 -8.34 3.82 5.24
C ILE A 34 -9.05 2.81 6.17
N PRO A 35 -9.38 3.14 7.45
CA PRO A 35 -9.89 2.17 8.41
C PRO A 35 -11.28 1.61 8.07
N ASN A 36 -12.03 2.31 7.21
CA ASN A 36 -13.42 2.04 6.88
C ASN A 36 -13.57 1.40 5.50
N THR A 37 -12.58 0.64 5.03
CA THR A 37 -12.57 0.03 3.70
C THR A 37 -12.46 -1.48 3.75
N ASN A 38 -12.98 -2.16 2.71
CA ASN A 38 -12.78 -3.59 2.51
C ASN A 38 -11.61 -3.78 1.54
N LEU A 39 -10.52 -4.38 1.99
CA LEU A 39 -9.32 -4.55 1.18
C LEU A 39 -9.36 -5.86 0.39
N VAL A 40 -9.20 -5.79 -0.92
CA VAL A 40 -8.93 -6.96 -1.78
C VAL A 40 -7.52 -6.85 -2.28
N LEU A 41 -6.66 -7.76 -1.80
CA LEU A 41 -5.29 -7.87 -2.29
C LEU A 41 -5.32 -8.37 -3.73
N ILE A 42 -4.66 -7.64 -4.64
CA ILE A 42 -4.52 -8.01 -6.05
C ILE A 42 -3.03 -8.09 -6.43
N SER A 43 -2.77 -8.63 -7.62
CA SER A 43 -1.43 -8.67 -8.20
C SER A 43 -0.90 -7.28 -8.58
N SER A 44 0.42 -7.17 -8.65
CA SER A 44 1.18 -5.92 -8.61
C SER A 44 1.27 -5.18 -9.97
N ILE A 45 0.13 -4.79 -10.56
CA ILE A 45 0.07 -4.10 -11.87
C ILE A 45 -0.49 -2.68 -11.74
N LEU A 46 0.24 -1.69 -12.28
CA LEU A 46 -0.28 -0.34 -12.53
C LEU A 46 -0.94 -0.31 -13.92
N PRO A 47 -2.26 -0.07 -14.04
CA PRO A 47 -2.91 -0.06 -15.33
C PRO A 47 -2.43 1.06 -16.26
N PRO A 48 -2.45 0.85 -17.59
CA PRO A 48 -2.16 1.90 -18.56
C PRO A 48 -2.99 3.16 -18.32
N ASN A 49 -2.33 4.31 -18.40
CA ASN A 49 -2.91 5.65 -18.21
C ASN A 49 -3.53 5.91 -16.83
N ALA A 50 -3.35 5.01 -15.84
CA ALA A 50 -3.72 5.31 -14.47
C ALA A 50 -2.98 6.58 -14.00
N LYS A 51 -3.66 7.39 -13.18
CA LYS A 51 -3.09 8.59 -12.58
C LYS A 51 -2.71 8.32 -11.14
N ILE A 52 -1.45 8.57 -10.81
CA ILE A 52 -1.06 8.70 -9.41
C ILE A 52 -1.56 10.05 -8.92
N ILE A 53 -2.32 10.04 -7.84
CA ILE A 53 -2.85 11.22 -7.18
C ILE A 53 -2.31 11.29 -5.75
N SER A 54 -2.42 12.45 -5.14
CA SER A 54 -2.04 12.60 -3.73
C SER A 54 -2.90 11.71 -2.82
N CYS A 55 -2.35 11.31 -1.68
CA CYS A 55 -3.11 10.57 -0.67
C CYS A 55 -4.37 11.34 -0.24
N GLU A 56 -4.27 12.66 -0.03
CA GLU A 56 -5.40 13.50 0.34
C GLU A 56 -6.54 13.46 -0.70
N GLU A 57 -6.21 13.57 -1.99
CA GLU A 57 -7.21 13.43 -3.06
C GLU A 57 -7.78 12.02 -3.14
N GLY A 58 -6.93 11.01 -2.97
CA GLY A 58 -7.33 9.60 -2.99
C GLY A 58 -8.34 9.26 -1.89
N LEU A 59 -8.06 9.69 -0.67
CA LEU A 59 -8.94 9.46 0.49
C LEU A 59 -10.32 10.10 0.31
N LYS A 60 -10.41 11.27 -0.35
CA LYS A 60 -11.70 11.92 -0.68
C LYS A 60 -12.58 11.10 -1.63
N LEU A 61 -11.98 10.16 -2.38
CA LEU A 61 -12.70 9.29 -3.33
C LEU A 61 -13.21 8.00 -2.68
N ILE A 62 -12.79 7.71 -1.44
CA ILE A 62 -13.17 6.49 -0.73
C ILE A 62 -14.54 6.65 -0.11
N ARG A 63 -15.38 5.63 -0.29
CA ARG A 63 -16.67 5.53 0.39
C ARG A 63 -16.56 4.52 1.53
N PRO A 64 -17.04 4.83 2.74
CA PRO A 64 -17.07 3.86 3.82
C PRO A 64 -17.73 2.55 3.38
N GLY A 65 -17.08 1.42 3.65
CA GLY A 65 -17.50 0.07 3.26
C GLY A 65 -17.17 -0.33 1.81
N SER A 66 -16.60 0.56 0.98
CA SER A 66 -16.24 0.21 -0.40
C SER A 66 -15.10 -0.80 -0.46
N VAL A 67 -15.13 -1.64 -1.50
CA VAL A 67 -14.05 -2.55 -1.85
C VAL A 67 -12.94 -1.77 -2.52
N GLN A 68 -11.75 -1.79 -1.92
CA GLN A 68 -10.54 -1.21 -2.46
C GLN A 68 -9.64 -2.36 -2.91
N PHE A 69 -9.37 -2.41 -4.22
CA PHE A 69 -8.32 -3.27 -4.74
C PHE A 69 -6.98 -2.62 -4.41
N VAL A 70 -6.16 -3.35 -3.66
CA VAL A 70 -4.92 -2.84 -3.08
C VAL A 70 -3.77 -3.81 -3.30
N ILE A 71 -2.58 -3.25 -3.28
CA ILE A 71 -1.30 -3.94 -3.24
C ILE A 71 -0.63 -3.39 -1.99
N TYR A 72 -0.23 -4.25 -1.05
CA TYR A 72 0.38 -3.80 0.20
C TYR A 72 1.36 -4.81 0.77
N ALA A 73 2.45 -4.28 1.34
CA ALA A 73 3.32 -4.99 2.25
C ALA A 73 2.81 -4.85 3.69
N ARG A 74 2.93 -5.90 4.52
CA ARG A 74 2.55 -5.87 5.93
C ARG A 74 3.53 -6.65 6.80
N GLN A 75 4.37 -5.94 7.54
CA GLN A 75 5.26 -6.51 8.55
C GLN A 75 4.72 -6.33 9.98
N GLN A 76 4.89 -7.35 10.84
CA GLN A 76 4.43 -7.35 12.23
C GLN A 76 5.43 -8.06 13.16
N SER A 77 5.56 -7.57 14.39
CA SER A 77 6.40 -8.21 15.42
C SER A 77 5.84 -7.97 16.82
N ASN A 78 6.15 -8.89 17.72
CA ASN A 78 5.94 -8.78 19.16
C ASN A 78 7.27 -8.66 19.94
N GLU A 79 8.39 -8.51 19.24
CA GLU A 79 9.70 -8.29 19.85
C GLU A 79 9.87 -6.80 20.22
N PRO A 80 10.19 -6.47 21.49
CA PRO A 80 10.47 -5.10 21.89
C PRO A 80 11.59 -4.48 21.06
N HIS A 81 11.39 -3.22 20.64
CA HIS A 81 12.38 -2.45 19.87
C HIS A 81 12.80 -3.05 18.53
N ARG A 82 12.06 -4.03 18.00
CA ARG A 82 12.35 -4.59 16.68
C ARG A 82 12.06 -3.55 15.61
N LEU A 83 13.10 -3.11 14.91
CA LEU A 83 12.96 -2.28 13.72
C LEU A 83 12.33 -3.11 12.59
N MET A 84 11.28 -2.57 11.99
CA MET A 84 10.52 -3.21 10.91
C MET A 84 10.26 -2.19 9.80
N ALA A 85 10.17 -2.68 8.57
CA ALA A 85 9.72 -1.90 7.43
C ALA A 85 8.71 -2.69 6.59
N ALA A 86 7.79 -1.95 5.98
CA ALA A 86 6.87 -2.43 4.96
C ALA A 86 6.81 -1.34 3.89
N SER A 87 7.17 -1.69 2.67
CA SER A 87 7.36 -0.78 1.55
C SER A 87 6.62 -1.30 0.32
N VAL A 88 6.13 -0.37 -0.49
CA VAL A 88 5.61 -0.66 -1.82
C VAL A 88 6.37 0.23 -2.81
N GLY A 89 7.06 -0.39 -3.75
CA GLY A 89 7.70 0.26 -4.87
C GLY A 89 6.76 0.38 -6.06
N LEU A 90 7.04 1.33 -6.95
CA LEU A 90 6.25 1.59 -8.13
C LEU A 90 7.15 1.88 -9.34
N ALA A 91 7.10 1.00 -10.32
CA ALA A 91 7.75 1.16 -11.60
C ALA A 91 6.76 1.69 -12.65
N GLU A 92 6.80 2.99 -12.92
CA GLU A 92 6.03 3.62 -13.99
C GLU A 92 6.74 3.50 -15.36
N PRO A 93 6.05 3.02 -16.41
CA PRO A 93 6.63 3.00 -17.75
C PRO A 93 6.70 4.42 -18.31
N SER A 94 7.77 4.71 -19.06
CA SER A 94 7.89 5.97 -19.81
C SER A 94 6.76 6.16 -20.83
N ASP A 95 6.31 5.07 -21.46
CA ASP A 95 5.10 5.03 -22.27
C ASP A 95 3.88 4.66 -21.42
N ARG A 96 3.04 5.65 -21.12
CA ARG A 96 1.83 5.49 -20.30
C ARG A 96 0.76 4.59 -20.92
N LYS A 97 0.90 4.19 -22.19
CA LYS A 97 0.04 3.18 -22.82
C LYS A 97 0.40 1.75 -22.39
N LYS A 98 1.57 1.55 -21.79
CA LYS A 98 1.98 0.29 -21.18
C LYS A 98 1.56 0.23 -19.72
N TRP A 99 1.56 -0.96 -19.16
CA TRP A 99 1.35 -1.15 -17.72
C TRP A 99 2.66 -0.96 -16.97
N GLY A 100 2.55 -0.53 -15.71
CA GLY A 100 3.65 -0.52 -14.75
C GLY A 100 3.56 -1.69 -13.78
N TYR A 101 4.53 -1.76 -12.87
CA TYR A 101 4.61 -2.80 -11.86
C TYR A 101 4.66 -2.17 -10.47
N LEU A 102 4.08 -2.87 -9.52
CA LEU A 102 4.28 -2.60 -8.10
C LEU A 102 5.10 -3.74 -7.51
N SER A 103 5.75 -3.46 -6.40
CA SER A 103 6.60 -4.40 -5.71
C SER A 103 6.40 -4.23 -4.21
N GLU A 104 6.11 -5.32 -3.52
CA GLU A 104 5.94 -5.32 -2.07
C GLU A 104 7.20 -5.82 -1.39
N TYR A 105 7.64 -5.12 -0.35
CA TYR A 105 8.80 -5.53 0.42
C TYR A 105 8.59 -5.35 1.93
N GLU A 106 9.00 -6.37 2.67
CA GLU A 106 8.88 -6.43 4.12
C GLU A 106 10.22 -6.84 4.70
N SER A 107 10.65 -6.16 5.76
CA SER A 107 11.95 -6.45 6.34
C SER A 107 12.04 -6.11 7.82
N PHE A 108 13.08 -6.66 8.43
CA PHE A 108 13.51 -6.37 9.79
C PHE A 108 14.91 -5.76 9.78
N GLY A 109 15.18 -4.85 10.70
CA GLY A 109 16.52 -4.27 10.88
C GLY A 109 16.96 -3.32 9.77
N GLN A 110 16.09 -3.02 8.80
CA GLN A 110 16.33 -2.01 7.78
C GLN A 110 15.58 -0.72 8.11
N THR A 111 16.21 0.40 7.75
CA THR A 111 15.62 1.73 7.80
C THR A 111 14.55 1.90 6.74
N ALA A 112 13.71 2.92 6.89
CA ALA A 112 12.71 3.28 5.89
C ALA A 112 13.32 3.58 4.50
N LYS A 113 14.57 4.07 4.45
CA LYS A 113 15.26 4.33 3.21
C LYS A 113 15.70 3.03 2.53
N GLU A 114 16.42 2.16 3.23
CA GLU A 114 16.91 0.89 2.68
C GLU A 114 15.76 0.01 2.17
N ALA A 115 14.68 -0.08 2.92
CA ALA A 115 13.51 -0.85 2.50
C ALA A 115 12.72 -0.16 1.36
N GLY A 116 12.80 1.17 1.24
CA GLY A 116 12.19 1.91 0.14
C GLY A 116 12.97 1.70 -1.15
N ASP A 117 14.29 1.93 -1.10
CA ASP A 117 15.22 1.74 -2.22
C ASP A 117 15.12 0.31 -2.76
N TYR A 118 15.11 -0.71 -1.87
CA TYR A 118 14.94 -2.11 -2.31
C TYR A 118 13.59 -2.37 -2.98
N ALA A 119 12.51 -1.79 -2.47
CA ALA A 119 11.20 -1.97 -3.10
C ALA A 119 11.19 -1.34 -4.50
N GLU A 120 11.84 -0.20 -4.72
CA GLU A 120 11.91 0.44 -6.05
C GLU A 120 12.77 -0.34 -7.05
N ASP A 121 13.74 -1.13 -6.58
CA ASP A 121 14.70 -1.85 -7.42
C ASP A 121 14.22 -3.23 -7.93
N ILE A 122 13.21 -3.84 -7.32
CA ILE A 122 12.70 -5.18 -7.65
C ILE A 122 11.47 -5.17 -8.56
#